data_AF-A0A095XN42-F1
#
_entry.id   AF-A0A095XN42-F1
#
_cell.length_a   1.000
_cell.length_b   1.000
_cell.length_c   1.000
_cell.angle_alpha   90.00
_cell.angle_beta   90.00
_cell.angle_gamma   90.00
#
_symmetry.space_group_name_H-M   'P 1'
#
loop_
_entity.id
_entity.type
_entity.pdbx_description
1 polymer ?
#
loop_
_entity_poly.entity_id
_entity_poly.type
_entity_poly.pdbx_seq_one_letter_code
_entity_poly.pdbx_strand_id
1 'polypeptide(L)'
;MKTLGMLFIICLTATIMMVNFILIIPKFGSKYFGAPDDIKVIMSKLPDKPIWVNIIGVLIMILGFVAIGAVLVWAIVDTVKFSLTFQQAFVRFLILFEGYKLFDIIFFDYLMLTKLKLPTKVYPQTVGAKGYDNFGFNAKSQITKVIIFFFVSLILAYLLTVLV
;
A
#
# COMPACT_ATOMS: atom_id res chain seq x y z
N MET A 1 21.98 -3.56 3.42
CA MET A 1 21.38 -2.83 4.56
C MET A 1 20.43 -1.71 4.15
N LYS A 2 20.76 -0.84 3.18
CA LYS A 2 19.86 0.29 2.79
C LYS A 2 18.49 -0.11 2.23
N THR A 3 18.40 -1.16 1.39
CA THR A 3 17.13 -1.54 0.72
C THR A 3 16.05 -2.01 1.70
N LEU A 4 16.41 -2.78 2.74
CA LEU A 4 15.45 -3.17 3.77
C LEU A 4 14.97 -1.96 4.59
N GLY A 5 15.85 -0.97 4.81
CA GLY A 5 15.46 0.31 5.41
C GLY A 5 14.47 1.10 4.54
N MET A 6 14.72 1.16 3.23
CA MET A 6 13.79 1.76 2.26
C MET A 6 12.43 1.05 2.27
N LEU A 7 12.43 -0.29 2.24
CA LEU A 7 11.21 -1.10 2.33
C LEU A 7 10.46 -0.83 3.64
N PHE A 8 11.18 -0.77 4.76
CA PHE A 8 10.59 -0.45 6.06
C PHE A 8 9.88 0.92 6.04
N ILE A 9 10.52 1.95 5.47
CA ILE A 9 9.90 3.27 5.33
C ILE A 9 8.65 3.19 4.45
N ILE A 10 8.69 2.49 3.31
CA ILE A 10 7.52 2.30 2.44
C ILE A 10 6.36 1.65 3.21
N CYS A 11 6.62 0.55 3.92
CA CYS A 11 5.59 -0.17 4.68
C CYS A 11 5.04 0.67 5.85
N LEU A 12 5.90 1.43 6.53
CA LEU A 12 5.49 2.34 7.60
C LEU A 12 4.60 3.46 7.06
N THR A 13 5.00 4.10 5.97
CA THR A 13 4.22 5.15 5.31
C THR A 13 2.87 4.61 4.81
N ALA A 14 2.86 3.43 4.18
CA ALA A 14 1.62 2.78 3.77
C ALA A 14 0.70 2.46 4.96
N THR A 15 1.26 2.09 6.11
CA THR A 15 0.50 1.85 7.34
C THR A 15 -0.14 3.14 7.85
N ILE A 16 0.59 4.25 7.85
CA ILE A 16 0.03 5.57 8.22
C ILE A 16 -1.12 5.95 7.27
N MET A 17 -0.94 5.74 5.97
CA MET A 17 -2.00 5.99 4.98
C MET A 17 -3.22 5.09 5.21
N MET A 18 -3.02 3.82 5.55
CA MET A 18 -4.12 2.89 5.87
C MET A 18 -4.85 3.29 7.15
N VAL A 19 -4.14 3.71 8.19
CA VAL A 19 -4.75 4.24 9.42
C VAL A 19 -5.54 5.52 9.12
N ASN A 20 -5.02 6.40 8.26
CA ASN A 20 -5.73 7.59 7.78
C ASN A 20 -7.03 7.22 7.04
N PHE A 21 -7.00 6.18 6.19
CA PHE A 21 -8.20 5.65 5.56
C PHE A 21 -9.20 5.14 6.57
N ILE A 22 -8.80 4.39 7.58
CA ILE A 22 -9.74 3.84 8.54
C ILE A 22 -10.28 4.93 9.46
N LEU A 23 -9.45 5.82 9.98
CA LEU A 23 -9.84 6.73 11.06
C LEU A 23 -10.30 8.10 10.57
N ILE A 24 -9.65 8.68 9.57
CA ILE A 24 -9.84 10.09 9.21
C ILE A 24 -10.78 10.20 8.01
N ILE A 25 -10.53 9.47 6.93
CA ILE A 25 -11.31 9.52 5.68
C ILE A 25 -11.90 8.14 5.28
N PRO A 26 -12.73 7.50 6.12
CA PRO A 26 -13.27 6.15 5.91
C PRO A 26 -14.05 5.96 4.62
N LYS A 27 -14.94 6.90 4.27
CA LYS A 27 -15.70 6.84 3.02
C LYS A 27 -14.80 6.81 1.78
N PHE A 28 -13.79 7.67 1.78
CA PHE A 28 -12.84 7.76 0.69
C PHE A 28 -11.96 6.50 0.64
N GLY A 29 -11.40 6.10 1.78
CA GLY A 29 -10.57 4.92 1.91
C GLY A 29 -11.27 3.65 1.45
N SER A 30 -12.49 3.40 1.94
CA SER A 30 -13.25 2.21 1.54
C SER A 30 -13.58 2.20 0.04
N LYS A 31 -13.95 3.36 -0.52
CA LYS A 31 -14.35 3.46 -1.93
C LYS A 31 -13.19 3.20 -2.90
N TYR A 32 -12.00 3.73 -2.60
CA TYR A 32 -10.89 3.74 -3.57
C TYR A 32 -9.77 2.74 -3.25
N PHE A 33 -9.63 2.29 -1.99
CA PHE A 33 -8.44 1.53 -1.55
C PHE A 33 -8.75 0.10 -1.11
N GLY A 34 -9.58 -0.59 -1.91
CA GLY A 34 -9.63 -2.05 -1.88
C GLY A 34 -10.43 -2.68 -0.75
N ALA A 35 -11.42 -1.99 -0.17
CA ALA A 35 -12.34 -2.65 0.77
C ALA A 35 -13.25 -3.68 0.04
N PRO A 36 -13.72 -4.73 0.73
CA PRO A 36 -14.79 -5.59 0.23
C PRO A 36 -16.08 -4.81 -0.08
N ASP A 37 -16.85 -5.28 -1.07
CA ASP A 37 -17.98 -4.51 -1.62
C ASP A 37 -19.13 -4.29 -0.63
N ASP A 38 -19.40 -5.27 0.24
CA ASP A 38 -20.37 -5.12 1.33
C ASP A 38 -19.94 -4.02 2.33
N ILE A 39 -18.65 -3.99 2.68
CA ILE A 39 -18.09 -2.94 3.54
C ILE A 39 -18.16 -1.58 2.84
N LYS A 40 -17.90 -1.49 1.53
CA LYS A 40 -18.05 -0.23 0.77
C LYS A 40 -19.48 0.32 0.87
N VAL A 41 -20.48 -0.54 0.73
CA VAL A 41 -21.89 -0.16 0.81
C VAL A 41 -22.27 0.31 2.22
N ILE A 42 -21.71 -0.32 3.26
CA ILE A 42 -21.95 0.10 4.65
C ILE A 42 -21.26 1.44 4.93
N MET A 43 -20.00 1.59 4.50
CA MET A 43 -19.21 2.82 4.72
C MET A 43 -19.78 4.03 3.98
N SER A 44 -20.35 3.85 2.78
CA SER A 44 -20.94 4.97 2.03
C SER A 44 -22.09 5.67 2.75
N LYS A 45 -22.79 4.94 3.65
CA LYS A 45 -23.91 5.44 4.46
C LYS A 45 -23.50 6.19 5.72
N LEU A 46 -22.20 6.26 6.04
CA LEU A 46 -21.73 7.08 7.17
C LEU A 46 -22.19 8.55 7.01
N PRO A 47 -22.33 9.33 8.09
CA PRO A 47 -22.45 10.77 7.95
C PRO A 47 -21.18 11.35 7.33
N ASP A 48 -21.31 12.46 6.59
CA ASP A 48 -20.14 13.18 6.11
C ASP A 48 -19.40 13.84 7.27
N LYS A 49 -18.08 13.80 7.19
CA LYS A 49 -17.23 14.51 8.16
C LYS A 49 -17.10 15.98 7.80
N PRO A 50 -16.80 16.85 8.78
CA PRO A 50 -16.47 18.24 8.52
C PRO A 50 -15.38 18.36 7.45
N ILE A 51 -15.51 19.36 6.57
CA ILE A 51 -14.62 19.56 5.42
C ILE A 51 -13.15 19.60 5.83
N TRP A 52 -12.83 20.25 6.96
CA TRP A 52 -11.45 20.36 7.46
C TRP A 52 -10.82 19.00 7.79
N VAL A 53 -11.61 18.01 8.26
CA VAL A 53 -11.12 16.64 8.51
C VAL A 53 -10.78 15.95 7.20
N ASN A 54 -11.60 16.13 6.17
CA ASN A 54 -11.33 15.58 4.84
C ASN A 54 -10.08 16.21 4.22
N ILE A 55 -9.88 17.53 4.40
CA ILE A 55 -8.66 18.22 3.95
C ILE A 55 -7.42 17.62 4.64
N ILE A 56 -7.45 17.43 5.96
CA ILE A 56 -6.34 16.80 6.70
C ILE A 56 -6.07 15.39 6.16
N GLY A 57 -7.12 14.58 5.98
CA GLY A 57 -6.97 13.23 5.48
C GLY A 57 -6.35 13.17 4.08
N VAL A 58 -6.77 14.06 3.17
CA VAL A 58 -6.19 14.16 1.83
C VAL A 58 -4.74 14.66 1.88
N LEU A 59 -4.42 15.62 2.75
CA LEU A 59 -3.04 16.08 2.94
C LEU A 59 -2.12 14.93 3.36
N ILE A 60 -2.54 14.12 4.33
CA ILE A 60 -1.79 12.94 4.77
C ILE A 60 -1.57 11.97 3.60
N MET A 61 -2.58 11.78 2.74
CA MET A 61 -2.44 10.93 1.56
C MET A 61 -1.40 11.45 0.56
N ILE A 62 -1.46 12.76 0.24
CA ILE A 62 -0.51 13.39 -0.67
C ILE A 62 0.90 13.25 -0.13
N LEU A 63 1.12 13.59 1.15
CA LEU A 63 2.42 13.46 1.80
C LEU A 63 2.91 12.01 1.82
N GLY A 64 2.02 11.04 2.05
CA GLY A 64 2.35 9.61 2.00
C GLY A 64 2.82 9.16 0.62
N PHE A 65 2.12 9.54 -0.44
CA PHE A 65 2.54 9.23 -1.82
C PHE A 65 3.86 9.92 -2.19
N VAL A 66 4.04 11.19 -1.79
CA VAL A 66 5.29 11.92 -2.00
C VAL A 66 6.45 11.23 -1.28
N ALA A 67 6.24 10.78 -0.03
CA ALA A 67 7.26 10.07 0.73
C ALA A 67 7.65 8.74 0.08
N ILE A 68 6.69 7.93 -0.36
CA ILE A 68 6.97 6.69 -1.10
C ILE A 68 7.73 7.00 -2.40
N GLY A 69 7.27 8.01 -3.17
CA GLY A 69 7.94 8.45 -4.38
C GLY A 69 9.38 8.90 -4.13
N ALA A 70 9.64 9.66 -3.06
CA ALA A 70 10.97 10.09 -2.67
C ALA A 70 11.89 8.91 -2.33
N VAL A 71 11.37 7.87 -1.65
CA VAL A 71 12.15 6.64 -1.37
C VAL A 71 12.47 5.89 -2.66
N LEU A 72 11.54 5.83 -3.63
CA LEU A 72 11.79 5.20 -4.92
C LEU A 72 12.82 5.98 -5.74
N VAL A 73 12.74 7.32 -5.77
CA VAL A 73 13.77 8.17 -6.40
C VAL A 73 15.12 7.96 -5.72
N TRP A 74 15.15 7.87 -4.38
CA TRP A 74 16.36 7.56 -3.64
C TRP A 74 16.93 6.19 -4.04
N ALA A 75 16.11 5.15 -4.18
CA ALA A 75 16.54 3.85 -4.67
C ALA A 75 17.11 3.92 -6.10
N ILE A 76 16.53 4.72 -7.00
CA ILE A 76 17.04 4.94 -8.36
C ILE A 76 18.41 5.63 -8.31
N VAL A 77 18.51 6.77 -7.62
CA VAL A 77 19.76 7.55 -7.51
C VAL A 77 20.87 6.71 -6.86
N ASP A 78 20.57 5.97 -5.79
CA ASP A 78 21.54 5.10 -5.12
C ASP A 78 21.97 3.94 -6.04
N THR A 79 21.11 3.45 -6.93
CA THR A 79 21.46 2.39 -7.89
C THR A 79 22.51 2.88 -8.89
N VAL A 80 22.30 4.05 -9.48
CA VAL A 80 23.23 4.67 -10.44
C VAL A 80 24.52 5.10 -9.75
N LYS A 81 24.41 5.81 -8.62
CA LYS A 81 25.57 6.37 -7.90
C LYS A 81 26.57 5.30 -7.45
N PHE A 82 26.10 4.11 -7.10
CA PHE A 82 26.94 3.01 -6.66
C PHE A 82 27.17 1.97 -7.75
N SER A 83 26.81 2.28 -9.01
CA SER A 83 27.02 1.43 -10.19
C SER A 83 26.66 -0.03 -9.95
N LEU A 84 25.46 -0.26 -9.39
CA LEU A 84 25.02 -1.61 -9.11
C LEU A 84 24.93 -2.42 -10.40
N THR A 85 25.30 -3.70 -10.31
CA THR A 85 25.07 -4.64 -11.41
C THR A 85 23.58 -4.84 -11.66
N PHE A 86 23.20 -5.29 -12.86
CA PHE A 86 21.82 -5.62 -13.21
C PHE A 86 21.14 -6.52 -12.15
N GLN A 87 21.83 -7.59 -11.71
CA GLN A 87 21.30 -8.51 -10.71
C GLN A 87 21.04 -7.82 -9.35
N GLN A 88 21.97 -6.96 -8.91
CA GLN A 88 21.82 -6.20 -7.65
C GLN A 88 20.68 -5.19 -7.74
N ALA A 89 20.56 -4.47 -8.86
CA ALA A 89 19.46 -3.53 -9.10
C ALA A 89 18.11 -4.26 -9.17
N PHE A 90 18.05 -5.38 -9.88
CA PHE A 90 16.85 -6.19 -10.00
C PHE A 90 16.37 -6.70 -8.64
N VAL A 91 17.25 -7.34 -7.87
CA VAL A 91 16.91 -7.83 -6.52
C VAL A 91 16.48 -6.67 -5.62
N ARG A 92 17.11 -5.49 -5.72
CA ARG A 92 16.69 -4.30 -4.97
C ARG A 92 15.25 -3.91 -5.27
N PHE A 93 14.90 -3.70 -6.54
CA PHE A 93 13.55 -3.27 -6.90
C PHE A 93 12.52 -4.38 -6.67
N LEU A 94 12.92 -5.65 -6.81
CA LEU A 94 12.07 -6.78 -6.46
C LEU A 94 11.74 -6.78 -4.95
N ILE A 95 12.75 -6.58 -4.08
CA ILE A 95 12.53 -6.47 -2.63
C ILE A 95 11.61 -5.28 -2.31
N LEU A 96 11.78 -4.13 -2.96
CA LEU A 96 10.95 -2.95 -2.68
C LEU A 96 9.49 -3.16 -3.09
N PHE A 97 9.23 -3.64 -4.30
CA PHE A 97 7.86 -3.79 -4.79
C PHE A 97 7.18 -5.04 -4.28
N GLU A 98 7.82 -6.21 -4.38
CA GLU A 98 7.24 -7.47 -3.89
C GLU A 98 7.23 -7.52 -2.36
N GLY A 99 8.25 -6.97 -1.69
CA GLY A 99 8.24 -6.88 -0.23
C GLY A 99 7.08 -6.02 0.28
N TYR A 100 6.83 -4.87 -0.36
CA TYR A 100 5.65 -4.05 -0.03
C TYR A 100 4.34 -4.79 -0.35
N LYS A 101 4.27 -5.47 -1.50
CA LYS A 101 3.06 -6.21 -1.89
C LYS A 101 2.75 -7.36 -0.93
N LEU A 102 3.77 -8.10 -0.52
CA LEU A 102 3.67 -9.14 0.49
C LEU A 102 3.21 -8.57 1.83
N PHE A 103 3.78 -7.42 2.23
CA PHE A 103 3.35 -6.70 3.43
C PHE A 103 1.87 -6.29 3.35
N ASP A 104 1.40 -5.73 2.23
CA ASP A 104 -0.01 -5.36 2.04
C ASP A 104 -0.95 -6.56 2.20
N ILE A 105 -0.61 -7.70 1.58
CA ILE A 105 -1.43 -8.93 1.65
C ILE A 105 -1.44 -9.50 3.07
N ILE A 106 -0.28 -9.62 3.72
CA ILE A 106 -0.18 -10.24 5.05
C ILE A 106 -0.72 -9.29 6.12
N PHE A 107 -0.33 -8.03 6.09
CA PHE A 107 -0.64 -7.10 7.17
C PHE A 107 -2.02 -6.46 6.98
N PHE A 108 -2.33 -5.90 5.81
CA PHE A 108 -3.62 -5.22 5.62
C PHE A 108 -4.76 -6.21 5.33
N ASP A 109 -4.61 -7.08 4.33
CA ASP A 109 -5.70 -7.97 3.93
C ASP A 109 -5.91 -9.11 4.95
N TYR A 110 -4.83 -9.78 5.37
CA TYR A 110 -4.92 -10.91 6.29
C TYR A 110 -5.03 -10.49 7.75
N LEU A 111 -4.00 -9.85 8.33
CA LEU A 111 -3.97 -9.56 9.76
C LEU A 111 -5.01 -8.49 10.16
N MET A 112 -4.95 -7.30 9.58
CA MET A 112 -5.77 -6.15 9.97
C MET A 112 -7.24 -6.36 9.60
N LEU A 113 -7.52 -6.69 8.34
CA LEU A 113 -8.89 -6.72 7.81
C LEU A 113 -9.63 -8.00 8.20
N THR A 114 -9.02 -9.19 8.02
CA THR A 114 -9.76 -10.46 8.16
C THR A 114 -9.55 -11.16 9.50
N LYS A 115 -8.32 -11.21 10.04
CA LYS A 115 -8.05 -11.87 11.31
C LYS A 115 -8.40 -11.05 12.53
N LEU A 116 -7.93 -9.81 12.60
CA LEU A 116 -8.16 -8.92 13.74
C LEU A 116 -9.43 -8.09 13.58
N LYS A 117 -9.94 -7.98 12.34
CA LYS A 117 -11.12 -7.20 11.98
C LYS A 117 -11.08 -5.78 12.55
N LEU A 118 -9.90 -5.14 12.52
CA LEU A 118 -9.67 -3.85 13.20
C LEU A 118 -10.72 -2.77 12.84
N PRO A 119 -11.19 -2.65 11.59
CA PRO A 119 -12.23 -1.68 11.27
C PRO A 119 -13.52 -1.84 12.07
N THR A 120 -13.90 -3.04 12.52
CA THR A 120 -15.14 -3.25 13.31
C THR A 120 -15.05 -2.63 14.70
N LYS A 121 -13.84 -2.43 15.23
CA LYS A 121 -13.61 -1.76 16.52
C LYS A 121 -13.89 -0.26 16.44
N VAL A 122 -13.77 0.32 15.25
CA VAL A 122 -14.00 1.75 14.98
C VAL A 122 -15.41 1.95 14.41
N TYR A 123 -15.90 1.00 13.62
CA TYR A 123 -17.20 1.03 12.95
C TYR A 123 -18.01 -0.23 13.29
N PRO A 124 -18.67 -0.27 14.45
CA PRO A 124 -19.45 -1.45 14.88
C PRO A 124 -20.54 -1.87 13.90
N GLN A 125 -21.05 -0.95 13.06
CA GLN A 125 -22.04 -1.23 12.03
C GLN A 125 -21.54 -2.12 10.90
N THR A 126 -20.22 -2.36 10.79
CA THR A 126 -19.68 -3.32 9.82
C THR A 126 -19.56 -4.73 10.39
N VAL A 127 -19.85 -4.94 11.68
CA VAL A 127 -19.87 -6.26 12.29
C VAL A 127 -20.83 -7.17 11.51
N GLY A 128 -20.36 -8.36 11.16
CA GLY A 128 -21.12 -9.33 10.35
C GLY A 128 -20.98 -9.14 8.83
N ALA A 129 -20.24 -8.14 8.36
CA ALA A 129 -19.88 -8.04 6.94
C ALA A 129 -19.05 -9.26 6.51
N LYS A 130 -19.53 -9.98 5.49
CA LYS A 130 -18.90 -11.20 4.95
C LYS A 130 -17.50 -10.90 4.40
N GLY A 131 -17.25 -9.67 3.97
CA GLY A 131 -15.95 -9.21 3.51
C GLY A 131 -14.81 -9.42 4.52
N TYR A 132 -15.09 -9.34 5.83
CA TYR A 132 -14.08 -9.60 6.86
C TYR A 132 -13.74 -11.10 7.03
N ASP A 133 -14.58 -12.00 6.53
CA ASP A 133 -14.37 -13.45 6.62
C ASP A 133 -13.80 -14.04 5.32
N ASN A 134 -13.65 -13.22 4.27
CA ASN A 134 -13.18 -13.65 2.96
C ASN A 134 -11.76 -13.14 2.68
N PHE A 135 -10.76 -13.80 3.27
CA PHE A 135 -9.37 -13.58 2.84
C PHE A 135 -9.22 -14.01 1.38
N GLY A 136 -8.72 -13.10 0.53
CA GLY A 136 -8.61 -13.34 -0.91
C GLY A 136 -9.73 -12.74 -1.76
N PHE A 137 -10.65 -11.95 -1.18
CA PHE A 137 -11.63 -11.17 -1.96
C PHE A 137 -10.97 -10.31 -3.07
N ASN A 138 -9.72 -9.90 -2.87
CA ASN A 138 -8.93 -9.12 -3.84
C ASN A 138 -7.84 -9.94 -4.56
N ALA A 139 -7.83 -11.27 -4.44
CA ALA A 139 -6.71 -12.12 -4.89
C ALA A 139 -6.35 -11.91 -6.37
N LYS A 140 -7.35 -11.78 -7.24
CA LYS A 140 -7.12 -11.49 -8.67
C LYS A 140 -6.31 -10.21 -8.87
N SER A 141 -6.70 -9.12 -8.20
CA SER A 141 -5.97 -7.84 -8.29
C SER A 141 -4.57 -7.96 -7.70
N GLN A 142 -4.43 -8.68 -6.57
CA GLN A 142 -3.13 -8.85 -5.92
C GLN A 142 -2.15 -9.65 -6.79
N ILE A 143 -2.61 -10.74 -7.42
CA ILE A 143 -1.79 -11.53 -8.35
C ILE A 143 -1.38 -10.69 -9.57
N THR A 144 -2.31 -9.92 -10.15
CA THR A 144 -1.97 -9.02 -11.26
C THR A 144 -0.90 -8.01 -10.87
N LYS A 145 -0.99 -7.43 -9.66
CA LYS A 145 0.02 -6.47 -9.17
C LYS A 145 1.38 -7.10 -8.94
N VAL A 146 1.44 -8.31 -8.36
CA VAL A 146 2.70 -9.08 -8.20
C VAL A 146 3.36 -9.30 -9.58
N ILE A 147 2.59 -9.73 -10.58
CA ILE A 147 3.15 -9.94 -11.92
C ILE A 147 3.67 -8.62 -12.51
N ILE A 148 2.89 -7.54 -12.43
CA ILE A 148 3.31 -6.22 -12.93
C ILE A 148 4.57 -5.74 -12.22
N PHE A 149 4.63 -5.85 -10.89
CA PHE A 149 5.76 -5.38 -10.09
C PHE A 149 7.04 -6.13 -10.42
N PHE A 150 6.98 -7.45 -10.63
CA PHE A 150 8.11 -8.22 -11.14
C PHE A 150 8.68 -7.64 -12.45
N PHE A 151 7.84 -7.38 -13.45
CA PHE A 151 8.28 -6.81 -14.72
C PHE A 151 8.77 -5.36 -14.59
N VAL A 152 8.15 -4.55 -13.74
CA VAL A 152 8.63 -3.19 -13.44
C VAL A 152 10.02 -3.25 -12.79
N SER A 153 10.27 -4.17 -11.86
CA SER A 153 11.61 -4.38 -11.28
C SER A 153 12.65 -4.75 -12.35
N LEU A 154 12.31 -5.63 -13.30
CA LEU A 154 13.18 -5.99 -14.42
C LEU A 154 13.50 -4.79 -15.30
N ILE A 155 12.47 -4.03 -15.70
CA ILE A 155 12.62 -2.85 -16.56
C ILE A 155 13.50 -1.81 -15.86
N LEU A 156 13.24 -1.47 -14.59
CA LEU A 156 14.06 -0.51 -13.87
C LEU A 156 15.51 -0.96 -13.73
N ALA A 157 15.75 -2.24 -13.42
CA ALA A 157 17.11 -2.76 -13.37
C ALA A 157 17.83 -2.62 -14.71
N TYR A 158 17.16 -3.00 -15.80
CA TYR A 158 17.73 -2.87 -17.14
C TYR A 158 18.06 -1.41 -17.50
N LEU A 159 17.09 -0.51 -17.33
CA LEU A 159 17.25 0.91 -17.65
C LEU A 159 18.40 1.55 -16.86
N LEU A 160 18.54 1.21 -15.57
CA LEU A 160 19.49 1.89 -14.68
C LEU A 160 20.90 1.31 -14.70
N THR A 161 21.12 0.14 -15.30
CA THR A 161 22.45 -0.50 -15.30
C THR A 161 22.98 -0.80 -16.69
N VAL A 162 22.15 -0.74 -17.73
CA VAL A 162 22.55 -1.00 -19.12
C VAL A 162 22.53 0.27 -19.96
N LEU A 163 21.59 1.19 -19.70
CA LEU A 163 21.48 2.45 -20.44
C LEU A 163 22.16 3.65 -19.77
N VAL A 164 22.47 3.53 -18.48
CA VAL A 164 23.11 4.56 -17.65
C VAL A 164 24.46 4.04 -17.19
#